data_AF-A0A1A9ZTW1-F1
#
_entry.id   AF-A0A1A9ZTW1-F1
#
_cell.length_a   1.000
_cell.length_b   1.000
_cell.length_c   1.000
_cell.angle_alpha   90.00
_cell.angle_beta   90.00
_cell.angle_gamma   90.00
#
_symmetry.space_group_name_H-M   'P 1'
#
loop_
_entity.id
_entity.type
_entity.pdbx_description
1 polymer ?
#
loop_
_entity_poly.entity_id
_entity_poly.type
_entity_poly.pdbx_seq_one_letter_code
_entity_poly.pdbx_strand_id
1 'polypeptide(L)'
;MSAELDVFLESGKKWFCHFDDDNYVNVPRLVKLLDEYSPSVDWYLGKPSISSPLEIHLDSKNTSLNKKITFWFATGGAGFCLSRALTLKMLPIAGGGKFISIGDKIRFPDDVTMGFIIEHLLKVPLTVVDNFHSHLEPMEFIRPDTFQDQVSFSYALMKNQWNVIKIDGFDLKADPRRFYSLHCKLFPYFSYCPHR
;
A
#
# COMPACT_ATOMS: atom_id res chain seq x y z
N MET A 1 0.70 -11.12 -4.80
CA MET A 1 0.33 -10.11 -5.80
C MET A 1 -0.29 -10.62 -7.11
N SER A 2 0.38 -11.43 -7.96
CA SER A 2 -0.14 -11.74 -9.32
C SER A 2 -1.57 -12.30 -9.34
N ALA A 3 -1.87 -13.26 -8.46
CA ALA A 3 -3.21 -13.86 -8.37
C ALA A 3 -4.29 -12.85 -7.94
N GLU A 4 -3.93 -11.88 -7.10
CA GLU A 4 -4.87 -10.84 -6.63
C GLU A 4 -5.28 -9.92 -7.79
N LEU A 5 -4.34 -9.58 -8.67
CA LEU A 5 -4.63 -8.80 -9.88
C LEU A 5 -5.55 -9.55 -10.84
N ASP A 6 -5.30 -10.85 -11.06
CA ASP A 6 -6.12 -11.68 -11.94
C ASP A 6 -7.56 -11.75 -11.41
N VAL A 7 -7.75 -12.04 -10.12
CA VAL A 7 -9.07 -12.05 -9.45
C VAL A 7 -9.77 -10.70 -9.56
N PHE A 8 -9.05 -9.60 -9.35
CA PHE A 8 -9.63 -8.26 -9.50
C PHE A 8 -10.11 -7.98 -10.93
N LEU A 9 -9.33 -8.36 -11.93
CA LEU A 9 -9.68 -8.12 -13.32
C LEU A 9 -10.96 -8.86 -13.71
N GLU A 10 -11.08 -10.12 -13.30
CA GLU A 10 -12.26 -10.97 -13.47
C GLU A 10 -13.49 -10.41 -12.74
N SER A 11 -13.30 -9.79 -11.57
CA SER A 11 -14.39 -9.26 -10.76
C SER A 11 -15.19 -8.10 -11.39
N GLY A 12 -14.67 -7.47 -12.44
CA GLY A 12 -15.30 -6.30 -13.08
C GLY A 12 -15.31 -5.03 -12.22
N LYS A 13 -14.64 -5.02 -11.06
CA LYS A 13 -14.62 -3.88 -10.12
C LYS A 13 -13.76 -2.72 -10.64
N LYS A 14 -14.02 -1.53 -10.10
CA LYS A 14 -13.42 -0.24 -10.52
C LYS A 14 -12.03 0.02 -9.93
N TRP A 15 -11.75 -0.53 -8.75
CA TRP A 15 -10.54 -0.26 -7.99
C TRP A 15 -9.96 -1.56 -7.42
N PHE A 16 -8.67 -1.75 -7.64
CA PHE A 16 -7.86 -2.75 -6.95
C PHE A 16 -7.18 -2.04 -5.78
N CYS A 17 -7.24 -2.59 -4.58
CA CYS A 17 -6.43 -2.13 -3.47
C CYS A 17 -5.80 -3.32 -2.78
N HIS A 18 -4.51 -3.22 -2.50
CA HIS A 18 -3.73 -4.23 -1.79
C HIS A 18 -3.40 -3.71 -0.39
N PHE A 19 -3.49 -4.61 0.60
CA PHE A 19 -3.14 -4.38 2.00
C PHE A 19 -2.63 -5.70 2.58
N ASP A 20 -1.62 -5.64 3.44
CA ASP A 20 -1.05 -6.78 4.16
C ASP A 20 -1.95 -7.22 5.34
N ASP A 21 -1.68 -8.40 5.89
CA ASP A 21 -2.44 -8.96 7.02
C ASP A 21 -2.18 -8.23 8.36
N ASP A 22 -1.16 -7.39 8.40
CA ASP A 22 -0.85 -6.48 9.50
C ASP A 22 -1.43 -5.07 9.32
N ASN A 23 -2.24 -4.83 8.28
CA ASN A 23 -2.91 -3.55 8.06
C ASN A 23 -4.31 -3.47 8.69
N TYR A 24 -4.60 -2.31 9.26
CA TYR A 24 -5.97 -1.88 9.57
C TYR A 24 -6.45 -0.96 8.47
N VAL A 25 -7.61 -1.25 7.85
CA VAL A 25 -8.17 -0.43 6.77
C VAL A 25 -9.44 0.28 7.24
N ASN A 26 -9.41 1.61 7.22
CA ASN A 26 -10.58 2.45 7.42
C ASN A 26 -11.38 2.52 6.10
N VAL A 27 -12.20 1.50 5.85
CA VAL A 27 -12.94 1.33 4.59
C VAL A 27 -13.80 2.55 4.22
N PRO A 28 -14.57 3.19 5.13
CA PRO A 28 -15.31 4.40 4.80
C PRO A 28 -14.43 5.55 4.30
N ARG A 29 -13.24 5.72 4.88
CA ARG A 29 -12.29 6.73 4.41
C ARG A 29 -11.67 6.36 3.06
N LEU A 30 -11.33 5.09 2.86
CA LEU A 30 -10.83 4.57 1.59
C LEU A 30 -11.84 4.83 0.46
N VAL A 31 -13.11 4.50 0.64
CA VAL A 31 -14.15 4.73 -0.37
C VAL A 31 -14.25 6.21 -0.72
N LYS A 32 -14.29 7.10 0.28
CA LYS A 32 -14.29 8.55 0.04
C LYS A 32 -13.07 9.03 -0.75
N LEU A 33 -11.89 8.51 -0.44
CA LEU A 33 -10.67 8.82 -1.20
C LEU A 33 -10.81 8.39 -2.65
N LEU A 34 -11.25 7.16 -2.90
CA LEU A 34 -11.36 6.61 -4.26
C LEU A 34 -12.41 7.33 -5.10
N ASP A 35 -13.44 7.89 -4.49
CA ASP A 35 -14.46 8.71 -5.17
C ASP A 35 -13.91 10.06 -5.69
N GLU A 36 -12.77 10.52 -5.17
CA GLU A 36 -12.08 11.73 -5.65
C GLU A 36 -11.40 11.51 -7.02
N TYR A 37 -11.28 10.25 -7.47
CA TYR A 37 -10.55 9.88 -8.69
C TYR A 37 -11.43 9.10 -9.68
N SER A 38 -11.31 9.39 -10.98
CA SER A 38 -12.00 8.60 -12.00
C SER A 38 -11.30 7.24 -12.22
N PRO A 39 -12.01 6.09 -12.12
CA PRO A 39 -11.42 4.78 -12.37
C PRO A 39 -11.11 4.51 -13.85
N SER A 40 -11.52 5.41 -14.75
CA SER A 40 -11.20 5.36 -16.18
C SER A 40 -9.87 6.05 -16.54
N VAL A 41 -9.22 6.68 -15.55
CA VAL A 41 -7.92 7.34 -15.68
C VAL A 41 -6.88 6.48 -14.96
N ASP A 42 -5.64 6.49 -15.45
CA ASP A 42 -4.55 5.71 -14.90
C ASP A 42 -4.10 6.28 -13.55
N TRP A 43 -4.60 5.71 -12.46
CA TRP A 43 -4.19 6.07 -11.10
C TRP A 43 -3.43 4.96 -10.41
N TYR A 44 -2.28 5.33 -9.84
CA TYR A 44 -1.51 4.58 -8.86
C TYR A 44 -1.46 5.41 -7.58
N LEU A 45 -2.25 5.03 -6.58
CA LEU A 45 -2.43 5.77 -5.33
C LEU A 45 -1.72 5.03 -4.20
N GLY A 46 -0.91 5.72 -3.40
CA GLY A 46 -0.27 5.12 -2.24
C GLY A 46 0.80 6.03 -1.66
N LYS A 47 1.68 5.49 -0.81
CA LYS A 47 2.73 6.27 -0.15
C LYS A 47 4.07 5.54 -0.24
N PRO A 48 5.16 6.22 -0.64
CA PRO A 48 6.50 5.65 -0.55
C PRO A 48 7.02 5.75 0.89
N SER A 49 7.61 4.67 1.42
CA SER A 49 8.29 4.67 2.72
C SER A 49 9.80 4.98 2.63
N ILE A 50 10.27 5.46 1.48
CA ILE A 50 11.66 5.88 1.24
C ILE A 50 11.72 7.37 0.91
N SER A 51 12.82 8.03 1.25
CA SER A 51 12.99 9.49 1.09
C SER A 51 13.45 9.92 -0.31
N SER A 52 13.87 8.99 -1.15
CA SER A 52 14.32 9.23 -2.52
C SER A 52 13.84 8.11 -3.45
N PRO A 53 13.67 8.35 -4.76
CA PRO A 53 13.30 7.29 -5.70
C PRO A 53 14.29 6.14 -5.63
N LEU A 54 13.81 4.91 -5.80
CA LEU A 54 14.67 3.74 -5.84
C LEU A 54 15.52 3.78 -7.11
N GLU A 55 16.81 3.53 -6.96
CA GLU A 55 17.76 3.43 -8.06
C GLU A 55 18.18 1.97 -8.25
N ILE A 56 18.05 1.46 -9.48
CA ILE A 56 18.49 0.11 -9.84
C ILE A 56 19.38 0.14 -11.08
N HIS A 57 20.30 -0.82 -11.17
CA HIS A 57 21.12 -1.07 -12.34
C HIS A 57 20.66 -2.35 -13.01
N LEU A 58 20.27 -2.28 -14.29
CA LEU A 58 19.99 -3.46 -15.08
C LEU A 58 21.22 -3.84 -15.90
N ASP A 59 21.74 -5.04 -15.66
CA ASP A 59 22.82 -5.62 -16.46
C ASP A 59 22.29 -5.92 -17.87
N SER A 60 22.70 -5.10 -18.83
CA SER A 60 22.46 -5.37 -20.25
C SER A 60 23.60 -6.23 -20.77
N LYS A 61 23.33 -7.52 -21.04
CA LYS A 61 24.30 -8.44 -21.64
C LYS A 61 24.79 -8.01 -23.04
N ASN A 62 24.16 -7.00 -23.66
CA ASN A 62 24.42 -6.61 -25.06
C ASN A 62 24.86 -5.15 -25.26
N THR A 63 25.05 -4.36 -24.21
CA THR A 63 25.54 -2.97 -24.34
C THR A 63 26.41 -2.62 -23.15
N SER A 64 27.60 -2.04 -23.40
CA SER A 64 28.58 -1.54 -22.41
C SER A 64 28.09 -0.38 -21.53
N LEU A 65 26.77 -0.19 -21.43
CA LEU A 65 26.10 0.85 -20.66
C LEU A 65 25.17 0.18 -19.66
N ASN A 66 25.59 0.18 -18.39
CA ASN A 66 24.71 -0.13 -17.26
C ASN A 66 23.59 0.92 -17.25
N LYS A 67 22.37 0.53 -17.64
CA LYS A 67 21.24 1.45 -17.67
C LYS A 67 20.76 1.68 -16.24
N LYS A 68 21.07 2.86 -15.71
CA LYS A 68 20.56 3.36 -14.43
C LYS A 68 19.08 3.71 -14.58
N ILE A 69 18.26 3.20 -13.66
CA ILE A 69 16.81 3.39 -13.65
C ILE A 69 16.41 3.91 -12.28
N THR A 70 15.60 4.96 -12.27
CA THR A 70 15.03 5.55 -11.06
C THR A 70 13.50 5.58 -11.14
N PHE A 71 12.82 5.22 -10.05
CA PHE A 71 11.35 5.22 -9.97
C PHE A 71 10.88 5.23 -8.51
N TRP A 72 9.65 5.70 -8.27
CA TRP A 72 8.98 5.52 -6.99
C TRP A 72 8.14 4.24 -6.98
N PHE A 73 7.79 3.79 -5.78
CA PHE A 73 6.82 2.73 -5.56
C PHE A 73 6.02 3.04 -4.30
N ALA A 74 4.74 2.66 -4.30
CA ALA A 74 3.94 2.65 -3.08
C ALA A 74 4.37 1.44 -2.24
N THR A 75 4.66 1.66 -0.96
CA THR A 75 5.08 0.59 -0.06
C THR A 75 3.92 -0.35 0.24
N GLY A 76 4.12 -1.66 0.02
CA GLY A 76 3.08 -2.68 0.16
C GLY A 76 2.41 -2.67 1.54
N GLY A 77 3.22 -2.61 2.60
CA GLY A 77 2.75 -2.57 3.98
C GLY A 77 2.08 -1.26 4.43
N ALA A 78 2.01 -0.23 3.58
CA ALA A 78 1.10 0.91 3.78
C ALA A 78 -0.26 0.65 3.13
N GLY A 79 -0.31 -0.25 2.15
CA GLY A 79 -1.38 -0.40 1.19
C GLY A 79 -1.29 0.58 0.03
N PHE A 80 -1.86 0.19 -1.10
CA PHE A 80 -1.95 1.01 -2.31
C PHE A 80 -3.17 0.62 -3.14
N CYS A 81 -3.59 1.52 -4.04
CA CYS A 81 -4.72 1.29 -4.94
C CYS A 81 -4.38 1.60 -6.40
N LEU A 82 -4.96 0.81 -7.30
CA LEU A 82 -4.87 0.96 -8.75
C LEU A 82 -6.26 1.12 -9.34
N SER A 83 -6.40 2.09 -10.23
CA SER A 83 -7.58 2.21 -11.09
C SER A 83 -7.71 1.01 -12.03
N ARG A 84 -8.95 0.63 -12.39
CA ARG A 84 -9.18 -0.43 -13.39
C ARG A 84 -8.49 -0.13 -14.72
N ALA A 85 -8.50 1.13 -15.17
CA ALA A 85 -7.83 1.55 -16.41
C ALA A 85 -6.33 1.21 -16.38
N LEU A 86 -5.64 1.52 -15.29
CA LEU A 86 -4.22 1.19 -15.12
C LEU A 86 -4.00 -0.32 -15.07
N THR A 87 -4.78 -1.07 -14.30
CA THR A 87 -4.60 -2.52 -14.19
C THR A 87 -4.82 -3.23 -15.54
N LEU A 88 -5.76 -2.77 -16.37
CA LEU A 88 -5.94 -3.26 -17.74
C LEU A 88 -4.73 -2.97 -18.64
N LYS A 89 -4.05 -1.83 -18.46
CA LYS A 89 -2.80 -1.53 -19.19
C LYS A 89 -1.62 -2.36 -18.72
N MET A 90 -1.62 -2.80 -17.46
CA MET A 90 -0.60 -3.70 -16.94
C MET A 90 -0.72 -5.11 -17.50
N LEU A 91 -1.91 -5.58 -17.87
CA LEU A 91 -2.16 -6.97 -18.29
C LEU A 91 -1.19 -7.51 -19.36
N PRO A 92 -0.93 -6.82 -20.48
CA PRO A 92 0.01 -7.32 -21.48
C PRO A 92 1.45 -7.50 -20.96
N ILE A 93 1.82 -6.72 -19.93
CA ILE A 93 3.17 -6.66 -19.35
C ILE A 93 3.32 -7.63 -18.18
N ALA A 94 2.30 -7.72 -17.33
CA ALA A 94 2.37 -8.35 -16.01
C ALA A 94 1.41 -9.55 -15.84
N GLY A 95 0.39 -9.68 -16.70
CA GLY A 95 -0.58 -10.77 -16.62
C GLY A 95 0.01 -12.14 -17.01
N GLY A 96 -0.67 -13.22 -16.61
CA GLY A 96 -0.31 -14.59 -17.00
C GLY A 96 1.05 -15.05 -16.47
N GLY A 97 1.41 -14.65 -15.24
CA GLY A 97 2.67 -15.00 -14.57
C GLY A 97 3.87 -14.12 -14.92
N LYS A 98 3.75 -13.18 -15.87
CA LYS A 98 4.85 -12.27 -16.24
C LYS A 98 5.29 -11.36 -15.09
N PHE A 99 4.36 -10.98 -14.20
CA PHE A 99 4.68 -10.20 -13.00
C PHE A 99 5.79 -10.85 -12.18
N ILE A 100 5.66 -12.15 -11.91
CA ILE A 100 6.63 -12.94 -11.14
C ILE A 100 7.99 -12.95 -11.87
N SER A 101 7.97 -13.21 -13.19
CA SER A 101 9.20 -13.20 -14.00
C SER A 101 9.92 -11.85 -14.01
N ILE A 102 9.19 -10.74 -13.96
CA ILE A 102 9.78 -9.40 -13.85
C ILE A 102 10.42 -9.22 -12.47
N GLY A 103 9.71 -9.57 -11.39
CA GLY A 103 10.21 -9.50 -10.02
C GLY A 103 11.49 -10.31 -9.83
N ASP A 104 11.52 -11.56 -10.32
CA ASP A 104 12.70 -12.44 -10.29
C ASP A 104 13.88 -11.84 -11.06
N LYS A 105 13.61 -11.19 -12.19
CA LYS A 105 14.64 -10.56 -13.04
C LYS A 105 15.27 -9.36 -12.36
N ILE A 106 14.47 -8.52 -11.71
CA ILE A 106 14.97 -7.32 -11.01
C ILE A 106 15.43 -7.63 -9.59
N ARG A 107 15.06 -8.79 -9.03
CA ARG A 107 15.36 -9.27 -7.66
C ARG A 107 14.83 -8.34 -6.57
N PHE A 108 13.62 -7.83 -6.77
CA PHE A 108 12.95 -6.97 -5.79
C PHE A 108 11.59 -7.54 -5.38
N PRO A 109 11.06 -7.15 -4.20
CA PRO A 109 9.73 -7.57 -3.73
C PRO A 109 8.58 -7.12 -4.64
N ASP A 110 7.37 -7.61 -4.35
CA ASP A 110 6.17 -7.39 -5.16
C ASP A 110 5.80 -5.90 -5.29
N ASP A 111 5.92 -5.10 -4.22
CA ASP A 111 5.58 -3.67 -4.24
C ASP A 111 6.57 -2.84 -5.08
N VAL A 112 7.86 -3.14 -4.98
CA VAL A 112 8.89 -2.55 -5.85
C VAL A 112 8.70 -3.00 -7.29
N THR A 113 8.35 -4.26 -7.54
CA THR A 113 8.03 -4.78 -8.87
C THR A 113 6.82 -4.06 -9.47
N MET A 114 5.81 -3.78 -8.65
CA MET A 114 4.64 -2.98 -9.01
C MET A 114 5.05 -1.57 -9.46
N GLY A 115 5.87 -0.88 -8.64
CA GLY A 115 6.40 0.43 -8.98
C GLY A 115 7.24 0.41 -10.26
N PHE A 116 8.10 -0.58 -10.44
CA PHE A 116 8.89 -0.74 -11.67
C PHE A 116 8.00 -0.86 -12.91
N ILE A 117 6.95 -1.67 -12.85
CA ILE A 117 6.02 -1.82 -13.98
C ILE A 117 5.28 -0.50 -14.26
N ILE A 118 4.74 0.14 -13.23
CA ILE A 118 3.86 1.30 -13.38
C ILE A 118 4.64 2.58 -13.71
N GLU A 119 5.62 2.94 -12.87
CA GLU A 119 6.41 4.17 -13.02
C GLU A 119 7.44 4.05 -14.15
N HIS A 120 8.20 2.94 -14.19
CA HIS A 120 9.27 2.82 -15.17
C HIS A 120 8.78 2.35 -16.54
N LEU A 121 7.96 1.29 -16.64
CA LEU A 121 7.53 0.77 -17.94
C LEU A 121 6.32 1.51 -18.51
N LEU A 122 5.29 1.76 -17.70
CA LEU A 122 4.05 2.41 -18.13
C LEU A 122 4.07 3.94 -18.06
N LYS A 123 5.07 4.54 -17.40
CA LYS A 123 5.22 6.00 -17.23
C LYS A 123 4.05 6.66 -16.52
N VAL A 124 3.42 5.95 -15.59
CA VAL A 124 2.36 6.49 -14.74
C VAL A 124 2.97 6.80 -13.37
N PRO A 125 3.01 8.07 -12.95
CA PRO A 125 3.62 8.44 -11.68
C PRO A 125 2.77 7.96 -10.50
N LEU A 126 3.42 7.62 -9.40
CA LEU A 126 2.80 7.42 -8.10
C LEU A 126 2.17 8.73 -7.64
N THR A 127 0.86 8.69 -7.43
CA THR A 127 0.14 9.76 -6.75
C THR A 127 0.25 9.53 -5.25
N VAL A 128 1.04 10.38 -4.60
CA VAL A 128 1.29 10.27 -3.16
C VAL A 128 0.03 10.63 -2.38
N VAL A 129 -0.40 9.72 -1.51
CA VAL A 129 -1.52 9.90 -0.60
C VAL A 129 -1.02 9.67 0.83
N ASP A 130 -0.91 10.76 1.60
CA ASP A 130 -0.32 10.74 2.95
C ASP A 130 -1.12 9.93 3.98
N ASN A 131 -2.36 9.59 3.65
CA ASN A 131 -3.28 8.86 4.53
C ASN A 131 -3.05 7.34 4.58
N PHE A 132 -2.14 6.80 3.77
CA PHE A 132 -1.69 5.41 3.89
C PHE A 132 -0.50 5.33 4.84
N HIS A 133 -0.50 4.35 5.74
CA HIS A 133 0.55 4.25 6.77
C HIS A 133 1.14 2.84 6.91
N SER A 134 2.47 2.76 6.84
CA SER A 134 3.25 1.51 6.96
C SER A 134 4.00 1.47 8.27
N HIS A 135 4.19 0.28 8.85
CA HIS A 135 5.03 0.10 10.04
C HIS A 135 6.52 0.47 9.85
N LEU A 136 6.93 0.90 8.64
CA LEU A 136 8.23 1.52 8.37
C LEU A 136 8.31 2.99 8.77
N GLU A 137 7.19 3.63 9.12
CA GLU A 137 7.16 4.96 9.75
C GLU A 137 6.78 4.87 11.23
N PRO A 138 7.09 5.90 12.05
CA PRO A 138 6.80 5.88 13.48
C PRO A 138 5.29 6.04 13.70
N MET A 139 4.58 4.94 13.99
CA MET A 139 3.11 4.94 14.14
C MET A 139 2.65 5.85 15.29
N GLU A 140 3.50 6.08 16.29
CA GLU A 140 3.20 6.98 17.42
C GLU A 140 3.02 8.46 17.01
N PHE A 141 3.52 8.86 15.84
CA PHE A 141 3.41 10.24 15.35
C PHE A 141 2.11 10.52 14.60
N ILE A 142 1.32 9.49 14.27
CA ILE A 142 -0.01 9.67 13.71
C ILE A 142 -0.91 10.20 14.83
N ARG A 143 -1.45 11.40 14.64
CA ARG A 143 -2.18 12.09 15.71
C ARG A 143 -3.59 11.50 15.90
N PRO A 144 -4.05 11.26 17.15
CA PRO A 144 -5.37 10.66 17.39
C PRO A 144 -6.57 11.44 16.85
N ASP A 145 -6.44 12.75 16.71
CA ASP A 145 -7.47 13.65 16.15
C ASP A 145 -7.62 13.51 14.63
N THR A 146 -6.66 12.88 13.93
CA THR A 146 -6.72 12.67 12.48
C THR A 146 -7.05 11.24 12.09
N PHE A 147 -7.31 10.33 13.04
CA PHE A 147 -7.51 8.91 12.73
C PHE A 147 -8.67 8.65 11.77
N GLN A 148 -9.77 9.41 11.84
CA GLN A 148 -10.89 9.25 10.90
C GLN A 148 -10.53 9.59 9.46
N ASP A 149 -9.46 10.36 9.26
CA ASP A 149 -9.01 10.83 7.95
C ASP A 149 -7.96 9.91 7.32
N GLN A 150 -7.38 8.99 8.12
CA GLN A 150 -6.40 8.02 7.63
C GLN A 150 -7.09 6.83 6.96
N VAL A 151 -6.47 6.30 5.92
CA VAL A 151 -6.96 5.17 5.11
C VAL A 151 -6.50 3.85 5.70
N SER A 152 -5.22 3.75 6.04
CA SER A 152 -4.63 2.54 6.60
C SER A 152 -3.72 2.84 7.78
N PHE A 153 -3.51 1.82 8.59
CA PHE A 153 -2.51 1.80 9.66
C PHE A 153 -1.83 0.44 9.62
N SER A 154 -0.66 0.33 10.23
CA SER A 154 0.05 -0.94 10.36
C SER A 154 0.65 -1.07 11.77
N TYR A 155 1.29 -2.20 12.04
CA TYR A 155 2.11 -2.40 13.23
C TYR A 155 3.29 -3.32 12.90
N ALA A 156 4.37 -3.21 13.67
CA ALA A 156 5.44 -4.20 13.62
C ALA A 156 6.15 -4.31 14.97
N LEU A 157 6.73 -5.48 15.24
CA LEU A 157 7.64 -5.64 16.38
C LEU A 157 9.05 -5.22 15.95
N MET A 158 9.53 -4.08 16.46
CA MET A 158 10.86 -3.52 16.18
C MET A 158 11.73 -3.55 17.44
N LYS A 159 12.84 -4.31 17.42
CA LYS A 159 13.82 -4.35 18.53
C LYS A 159 13.17 -4.53 19.92
N ASN A 160 12.25 -5.48 20.03
CA ASN A 160 11.46 -5.81 21.24
C ASN A 160 10.45 -4.74 21.68
N GLN A 161 10.14 -3.75 20.85
CA GLN A 161 9.07 -2.79 21.08
C GLN A 161 8.08 -2.80 19.92
N TRP A 162 6.79 -2.69 20.22
CA TRP A 162 5.77 -2.58 19.19
C TRP A 162 5.80 -1.16 18.60
N ASN A 163 6.01 -1.04 17.30
CA ASN A 163 5.68 0.15 16.54
C ASN A 163 4.17 0.13 16.28
N VAL A 164 3.42 0.89 17.08
CA VAL A 164 1.96 0.94 17.06
C VAL A 164 1.48 2.37 17.25
N ILE A 165 0.26 2.65 16.83
CA ILE A 165 -0.35 3.96 17.04
C ILE A 165 -0.51 4.30 18.52
N LYS A 166 -0.39 5.60 18.84
CA LYS A 166 -0.66 6.10 20.18
C LYS A 166 -2.16 6.34 20.36
N ILE A 167 -2.82 5.53 21.18
CA ILE A 167 -4.26 5.59 21.40
C ILE A 167 -4.62 5.07 22.80
N ASP A 168 -5.64 5.63 23.43
CA ASP A 168 -6.25 5.10 24.65
C ASP A 168 -7.33 4.07 24.30
N GLY A 169 -7.54 3.05 25.15
CA GLY A 169 -8.53 2.01 24.89
C GLY A 169 -8.28 0.75 25.70
N PHE A 170 -8.28 -0.39 25.03
CA PHE A 170 -8.03 -1.70 25.66
C PHE A 170 -6.63 -1.77 26.27
N ASP A 171 -6.48 -2.64 27.28
CA ASP A 171 -5.18 -2.95 27.88
C ASP A 171 -4.21 -3.56 26.85
N LEU A 172 -2.92 -3.26 26.98
CA LEU A 172 -1.89 -3.69 26.03
C LEU A 172 -1.71 -5.22 25.99
N LYS A 173 -2.12 -5.97 27.01
CA LYS A 173 -2.12 -7.44 26.97
C LYS A 173 -3.23 -7.98 26.07
N ALA A 174 -4.38 -7.31 26.04
CA ALA A 174 -5.53 -7.69 25.22
C ALA A 174 -5.45 -7.13 23.79
N ASP A 175 -4.85 -5.95 23.62
CA ASP A 175 -4.72 -5.26 22.35
C ASP A 175 -3.29 -4.70 22.15
N PRO A 176 -2.28 -5.59 22.00
CA PRO A 176 -0.88 -5.18 21.85
C PRO A 176 -0.62 -4.43 20.54
N ARG A 177 -1.44 -4.67 19.51
CA ARG A 177 -1.35 -4.08 18.17
C ARG A 177 -2.17 -2.79 18.02
N ARG A 178 -2.95 -2.46 19.05
CA ARG A 178 -3.83 -1.27 19.15
C ARG A 178 -5.01 -1.23 18.16
N PHE A 179 -5.24 -2.29 17.39
CA PHE A 179 -6.29 -2.32 16.36
C PHE A 179 -7.70 -2.41 16.94
N TYR A 180 -7.90 -3.06 18.09
CA TYR A 180 -9.21 -3.03 18.75
C TYR A 180 -9.53 -1.64 19.32
N SER A 181 -8.53 -0.99 19.92
CA SER A 181 -8.65 0.37 20.41
C SER A 181 -8.92 1.34 19.26
N LEU A 182 -8.19 1.22 18.15
CA LEU A 182 -8.44 1.99 16.93
C LEU A 182 -9.86 1.78 16.41
N HIS A 183 -10.29 0.52 16.30
CA HIS A 183 -11.62 0.18 15.80
C HIS A 183 -12.70 0.84 16.65
N CYS A 184 -12.58 0.80 17.97
CA CYS A 184 -13.55 1.43 18.86
C CYS A 184 -13.45 2.96 18.91
N LYS A 185 -12.31 3.53 18.54
CA LYS A 185 -12.18 4.98 18.33
C LYS A 185 -12.91 5.43 17.08
N LEU A 186 -12.80 4.68 15.97
CA LEU A 186 -13.43 5.00 14.69
C LEU A 186 -14.93 4.64 14.65
N PHE A 187 -15.30 3.54 15.30
CA PHE A 187 -16.64 2.94 15.27
C PHE A 187 -17.13 2.64 16.69
N PRO A 188 -17.47 3.66 17.50
CA PRO A 188 -17.76 3.48 18.93
C PRO A 188 -19.11 2.78 19.21
N TYR A 189 -19.91 2.51 18.18
CA TYR A 189 -21.27 1.97 18.31
C TYR A 189 -21.31 0.44 18.47
N PHE A 190 -20.18 -0.26 18.34
CA PHE A 190 -20.13 -1.71 18.55
C PHE A 190 -20.17 -2.06 20.05
N SER A 191 -20.93 -3.09 20.40
CA SER A 191 -21.19 -3.46 21.80
C SER A 191 -19.97 -3.93 22.58
N TYR A 192 -18.93 -4.40 21.89
CA TYR A 192 -17.66 -4.81 22.50
C TYR A 192 -16.70 -3.63 22.75
N CYS A 193 -17.05 -2.43 22.30
CA CYS A 193 -16.24 -1.26 22.56
C CYS A 193 -16.42 -0.78 23.99
N PRO A 194 -15.33 -0.52 24.73
CA PRO A 194 -15.41 -0.06 26.11
C PRO A 194 -16.15 1.28 26.14
N HIS A 195 -17.13 1.39 27.03
CA HIS A 195 -17.79 2.66 27.31
C HIS A 195 -16.76 3.66 27.85
N ARG A 196 -16.72 4.85 27.24
CA ARG A 196 -15.85 5.94 27.69
C ARG A 196 -16.29 6.50 29.03
#